data_AF-A0A369QRJ3-F1
#
_entry.id   AF-A0A369QRJ3-F1
#
_cell.length_a   1.000
_cell.length_b   1.000
_cell.length_c   1.000
_cell.angle_alpha   90.00
_cell.angle_beta   90.00
_cell.angle_gamma   90.00
#
_symmetry.space_group_name_H-M   'P 1'
#
loop_
_entity.id
_entity.type
_entity.pdbx_description
1 polymer ?
#
loop_
_entity_poly.entity_id
_entity_poly.type
_entity_poly.pdbx_seq_one_letter_code
_entity_poly.pdbx_strand_id
1 'polypeptide(L)'
;MSDDIIRLAENLIGPADRRRLESYGAHVIQHGWATRYAWSEEDGDPRFDIFRGGPNEECAVRVGRHREADEFFAEDAAGQQITAGPLDHVMAELDIYLEQRSGHAPHGA
;
A
#
# COMPACT_ATOMS: atom_id res chain seq x y z
N MET A 1 19.65 -24.50 -14.07
CA MET A 1 19.13 -23.13 -13.87
C MET A 1 17.92 -23.29 -12.99
N SER A 2 18.06 -22.90 -11.73
CA SER A 2 17.17 -23.32 -10.66
C SER A 2 15.82 -22.64 -10.82
N ASP A 3 14.84 -23.49 -11.09
CA ASP A 3 13.42 -23.24 -11.07
C ASP A 3 13.03 -22.86 -9.63
N ASP A 4 13.19 -21.59 -9.27
CA ASP A 4 12.81 -21.03 -7.97
C ASP A 4 11.29 -20.76 -7.99
N ILE A 5 10.51 -21.81 -8.29
CA ILE A 5 9.07 -21.88 -8.04
C ILE A 5 8.89 -22.22 -6.56
N ILE A 6 9.34 -21.32 -5.68
CA ILE A 6 9.01 -21.42 -4.26
C ILE A 6 7.55 -21.00 -4.12
N ARG A 7 6.67 -22.01 -4.16
CA ARG A 7 5.35 -22.02 -3.54
C ARG A 7 4.47 -20.82 -3.93
N LEU A 8 3.85 -20.98 -5.09
CA LEU A 8 2.53 -20.49 -5.43
C LEU A 8 1.48 -21.00 -4.42
N ALA A 9 1.59 -20.63 -3.12
CA ALA A 9 0.39 -20.37 -2.36
C ALA A 9 -0.38 -19.36 -3.20
N GLU A 10 -1.69 -19.54 -3.33
CA GLU A 10 -2.61 -18.68 -4.09
C GLU A 10 -2.39 -17.21 -3.70
N ASN A 11 -1.40 -16.58 -4.32
CA ASN A 11 -0.86 -15.29 -3.92
C ASN A 11 -1.94 -14.29 -4.30
N LEU A 12 -2.75 -13.92 -3.31
CA LEU A 12 -3.86 -12.99 -3.45
C LEU A 12 -3.46 -11.74 -4.21
N ILE A 13 -2.22 -11.29 -4.03
CA ILE A 13 -1.63 -10.23 -4.83
C ILE A 13 -0.71 -10.86 -5.88
N GLY A 14 -1.13 -10.83 -7.14
CA GLY A 14 -0.35 -11.38 -8.24
C GLY A 14 0.95 -10.57 -8.49
N PRO A 15 1.91 -11.12 -9.25
CA PRO A 15 3.15 -10.41 -9.57
C PRO A 15 2.93 -9.10 -10.33
N ALA A 16 1.84 -9.00 -11.11
CA ALA A 16 1.46 -7.77 -11.80
C ALA A 16 0.96 -6.69 -10.83
N ASP A 17 0.11 -7.06 -9.87
CA ASP A 17 -0.42 -6.16 -8.84
C ASP A 17 0.69 -5.70 -7.89
N ARG A 18 1.60 -6.62 -7.52
CA ARG A 18 2.79 -6.31 -6.73
C ARG A 18 3.63 -5.21 -7.38
N ARG A 19 3.91 -5.32 -8.68
CA ARG A 19 4.68 -4.33 -9.42
C ARG A 19 3.97 -2.97 -9.50
N ARG A 20 2.63 -2.97 -9.60
CA ARG A 20 1.83 -1.73 -9.55
C ARG A 20 1.91 -1.07 -8.18
N LEU A 21 1.77 -1.85 -7.10
CA LEU A 21 1.87 -1.36 -5.73
C LEU A 21 3.27 -0.82 -5.41
N GLU A 22 4.34 -1.48 -5.87
CA GLU A 22 5.71 -0.97 -5.73
C GLU A 22 5.92 0.34 -6.50
N SER A 23 5.37 0.43 -7.73
CA SER A 23 5.42 1.67 -8.51
C SER A 23 4.64 2.79 -7.83
N TYR A 24 3.48 2.47 -7.25
CA TYR A 24 2.68 3.40 -6.46
C TYR A 24 3.40 3.84 -5.19
N GLY A 25 4.03 2.91 -4.46
CA GLY A 25 4.89 3.21 -3.31
C GLY A 25 5.99 4.20 -3.64
N ALA A 26 6.69 3.99 -4.75
CA ALA A 26 7.71 4.92 -5.23
C ALA A 26 7.11 6.29 -5.59
N HIS A 27 5.93 6.31 -6.22
CA HIS A 27 5.20 7.54 -6.55
C HIS A 27 4.83 8.35 -5.31
N VAL A 28 4.23 7.73 -4.29
CA VAL A 28 3.84 8.44 -3.05
C VAL A 28 5.04 8.93 -2.24
N ILE A 29 6.18 8.24 -2.31
CA ILE A 29 7.45 8.72 -1.72
C ILE A 29 7.98 9.92 -2.49
N GLN A 30 7.97 9.86 -3.82
CA GLN A 30 8.42 10.97 -4.68
C GLN A 30 7.58 12.24 -4.47
N HIS A 31 6.29 12.08 -4.22
CA HIS A 31 5.38 13.18 -3.87
C HIS A 31 5.57 13.72 -2.44
N GLY A 32 6.37 13.03 -1.61
CA GLY A 32 6.62 13.42 -0.22
C GLY A 32 5.47 13.08 0.74
N TRP A 33 4.49 12.28 0.31
CA TRP A 33 3.39 11.84 1.16
C TRP A 33 3.77 10.65 2.05
N ALA A 34 4.75 9.87 1.61
CA ALA A 34 5.31 8.73 2.32
C ALA A 34 6.84 8.87 2.44
N THR A 35 7.42 8.21 3.45
CA THR A 35 8.87 8.12 3.64
C THR A 35 9.41 6.77 3.20
N ARG A 36 8.64 5.70 3.37
CA ARG A 36 8.97 4.36 2.87
C ARG A 36 7.73 3.50 2.65
N TYR A 37 7.90 2.42 1.92
CA TYR A 37 6.93 1.32 1.87
C TYR A 37 7.61 0.01 2.25
N ALA A 38 6.84 -0.96 2.74
CA ALA A 38 7.31 -2.31 3.00
C ALA A 38 6.22 -3.32 2.62
N TRP A 39 6.66 -4.54 2.31
CA TRP A 39 5.77 -5.68 2.21
C TRP A 39 5.75 -6.40 3.55
N SER A 40 4.56 -6.67 4.04
CA SER A 40 4.30 -7.46 5.24
C SER A 40 3.42 -8.65 4.88
N GLU A 41 3.39 -9.66 5.73
CA GLU A 41 2.51 -10.80 5.59
C GLU A 41 1.74 -10.96 6.91
N GLU A 42 0.42 -10.96 6.85
CA GLU A 42 -0.46 -11.20 8.02
C GLU A 42 -1.37 -12.38 7.69
N ASP A 43 -1.36 -13.41 8.55
CA ASP A 43 -2.09 -14.66 8.35
C ASP A 43 -1.80 -15.39 7.02
N GLY A 44 -0.65 -15.09 6.40
CA GLY A 44 -0.25 -15.63 5.09
C GLY A 44 -0.73 -14.80 3.90
N ASP A 45 -1.43 -13.69 4.15
CA ASP A 45 -1.89 -12.78 3.12
C ASP A 45 -0.89 -11.62 2.94
N PRO A 46 -0.40 -11.37 1.71
CA PRO A 46 0.53 -10.29 1.45
C PRO A 46 -0.15 -8.92 1.64
N ARG A 47 0.50 -8.02 2.37
CA ARG A 47 0.09 -6.65 2.62
C ARG A 47 1.18 -5.66 2.25
N PHE A 48 0.75 -4.51 1.76
CA PHE A 48 1.60 -3.41 1.34
C PHE A 48 1.43 -2.24 2.31
N ASP A 49 2.43 -2.03 3.16
CA ASP A 49 2.40 -1.00 4.19
C ASP A 49 3.16 0.24 3.71
N ILE A 50 2.52 1.39 3.81
CA ILE A 50 3.10 2.70 3.49
C ILE A 50 3.33 3.42 4.81
N PHE A 51 4.56 3.87 5.04
CA PHE A 51 4.97 4.59 6.23
C PHE A 51 5.24 6.05 5.90
N ARG A 52 4.91 6.93 6.83
CA ARG A 52 5.13 8.38 6.76
C ARG A 52 5.63 8.91 8.10
N GLY A 53 6.18 10.11 8.10
CA GLY A 53 6.77 10.71 9.29
C GLY A 53 8.25 10.34 9.38
N GLY A 54 9.12 11.35 9.36
CA GLY A 54 10.57 11.16 9.29
C GLY A 54 11.12 10.43 10.53
N PRO A 55 11.27 11.12 11.68
CA PRO A 55 11.84 10.51 12.88
C PRO A 55 10.86 9.61 13.66
N ASN A 56 9.55 9.83 13.51
CA ASN A 56 8.50 8.93 13.98
C ASN A 56 7.87 8.30 12.74
N GLU A 57 8.41 7.18 12.28
CA GLU A 57 7.80 6.40 11.21
C GLU A 57 6.47 5.83 11.71
N GLU A 58 5.38 6.38 11.20
CA GLU A 58 4.03 5.90 11.45
C GLU A 58 3.51 5.23 10.19
N CYS A 59 2.89 4.06 10.35
CA CYS A 59 2.21 3.40 9.25
C CYS A 59 1.03 4.28 8.82
N ALA A 60 1.10 4.90 7.66
CA ALA A 60 0.06 5.79 7.15
C ALA A 60 -1.17 5.00 6.71
N VAL A 61 -0.88 3.94 5.96
CA VAL A 61 -1.82 3.17 5.17
C VAL A 61 -1.28 1.75 5.03
N ARG A 62 -2.18 0.77 5.06
CA ARG A 62 -1.92 -0.62 4.69
C ARG A 62 -2.84 -1.02 3.57
N VAL A 63 -2.34 -1.72 2.56
CA VAL A 63 -3.14 -2.23 1.44
C VAL A 63 -3.06 -3.74 1.45
N GLY A 64 -4.21 -4.39 1.53
CA GLY A 64 -4.33 -5.85 1.45
C GLY A 64 -5.31 -6.26 0.36
N ARG A 65 -5.57 -7.56 0.29
CA ARG A 65 -6.63 -8.13 -0.55
C ARG A 65 -7.47 -9.11 0.24
N HIS A 66 -8.79 -8.96 0.20
CA HIS A 66 -9.71 -9.89 0.82
C HIS A 66 -9.85 -11.14 -0.05
N ARG A 67 -9.56 -12.30 0.53
CA ARG A 67 -9.71 -13.59 -0.16
C ARG A 67 -11.15 -13.95 -0.46
N GLU A 68 -12.09 -13.58 0.42
CA GLU A 68 -13.49 -13.96 0.28
C GLU A 68 -14.23 -13.16 -0.79
N ALA A 69 -13.88 -11.88 -0.95
CA ALA A 69 -14.52 -10.95 -1.87
C ALA A 69 -13.69 -10.65 -3.14
N ASP A 70 -12.47 -11.18 -3.22
CA ASP A 70 -11.52 -10.99 -4.31
C ASP A 70 -11.15 -9.50 -4.59
N GLU A 71 -11.38 -8.62 -3.62
CA GLU A 71 -11.18 -7.17 -3.71
C GLU A 71 -9.97 -6.69 -2.90
N PHE A 72 -9.35 -5.59 -3.35
CA PHE A 72 -8.30 -4.92 -2.60
C PHE A 72 -8.93 -4.01 -1.55
N PHE A 73 -8.29 -3.88 -0.40
CA PHE A 73 -8.72 -2.96 0.63
C PHE A 73 -7.54 -2.14 1.12
N ALA A 74 -7.83 -0.93 1.57
CA ALA A 74 -6.85 -0.12 2.26
C ALA A 74 -7.36 0.28 3.65
N GLU A 75 -6.47 0.19 4.63
CA GLU A 75 -6.69 0.54 6.01
C GLU A 75 -5.74 1.66 6.41
N ASP A 76 -6.14 2.44 7.40
CA ASP A 76 -5.26 3.43 8.01
C ASP A 76 -4.38 2.83 9.12
N ALA A 77 -3.57 3.70 9.74
CA ALA A 77 -2.73 3.39 10.90
C ALA A 77 -3.47 2.68 12.06
N ALA A 78 -4.75 2.98 12.24
CA ALA A 78 -5.60 2.46 13.31
C ALA A 78 -6.29 1.13 12.93
N GLY A 79 -6.06 0.64 11.71
CA GLY A 79 -6.76 -0.54 11.17
C GLY A 79 -8.20 -0.23 10.77
N GLN A 80 -8.54 1.06 10.54
CA GLN A 80 -9.84 1.41 9.99
C GLN A 80 -9.77 1.33 8.47
N GLN A 81 -10.63 0.51 7.88
CA GLN A 81 -10.79 0.43 6.43
C GLN A 81 -11.19 1.80 5.87
N ILE A 82 -10.31 2.36 5.03
CA ILE A 82 -10.51 3.62 4.30
C ILE A 82 -11.41 3.34 3.09
N THR A 83 -11.07 2.31 2.32
CA THR A 83 -11.76 1.93 1.10
C THR A 83 -11.55 0.44 0.79
N ALA A 84 -12.45 -0.16 0.02
CA ALA A 84 -12.26 -1.46 -0.60
C ALA A 84 -12.87 -1.48 -2.01
N GLY A 85 -12.24 -2.24 -2.90
CA GLY A 85 -12.64 -2.38 -4.29
C GLY A 85 -11.47 -2.82 -5.18
N PRO A 86 -11.52 -2.51 -6.49
CA PRO A 86 -10.42 -2.83 -7.40
C PRO A 86 -9.18 -2.00 -7.07
N LEU A 87 -7.99 -2.53 -7.38
CA LEU A 87 -6.70 -1.90 -7.09
C LEU A 87 -6.62 -0.44 -7.56
N ASP A 88 -7.12 -0.14 -8.77
CA ASP A 88 -7.14 1.22 -9.31
C ASP A 88 -8.02 2.18 -8.49
N HIS A 89 -9.16 1.71 -7.96
CA HIS A 89 -10.01 2.51 -7.08
C HIS A 89 -9.34 2.76 -5.74
N VAL A 90 -8.75 1.72 -5.15
CA VAL A 90 -8.01 1.82 -3.88
C VAL A 90 -6.86 2.82 -4.01
N MET A 91 -6.05 2.74 -5.07
CA MET A 91 -4.95 3.69 -5.29
C MET A 91 -5.45 5.13 -5.47
N ALA A 92 -6.54 5.34 -6.21
CA ALA A 92 -7.09 6.69 -6.41
C ALA A 92 -7.63 7.32 -5.11
N GLU A 93 -8.33 6.53 -4.28
CA GLU A 93 -8.80 7.01 -2.98
C GLU A 93 -7.64 7.25 -2.00
N LEU A 94 -6.60 6.41 -2.06
CA LEU A 94 -5.40 6.59 -1.26
C LEU A 94 -4.61 7.84 -1.63
N ASP A 95 -4.59 8.20 -2.92
CA ASP A 95 -4.00 9.45 -3.42
C ASP A 95 -4.63 10.64 -2.70
N ILE A 96 -5.98 10.69 -2.72
CA ILE A 96 -6.78 11.73 -2.07
C ILE A 96 -6.56 11.73 -0.55
N TYR A 97 -6.54 10.54 0.08
CA TYR A 97 -6.36 10.40 1.52
C TYR A 97 -4.97 10.85 1.99
N LEU A 98 -3.93 10.44 1.26
CA LEU A 98 -2.55 10.81 1.53
C LEU A 98 -2.32 12.29 1.24
N GLU A 99 -2.89 12.84 0.19
CA GLU A 99 -2.85 14.28 -0.12
C GLU A 99 -3.47 15.10 1.02
N GLN A 100 -4.70 14.76 1.45
CA GLN A 100 -5.39 15.44 2.55
C GLN A 100 -4.59 15.40 3.86
N ARG A 101 -4.02 14.24 4.21
CA ARG A 101 -3.16 14.11 5.40
C ARG A 101 -1.80 14.79 5.24
N SER A 102 -1.32 14.97 4.02
CA SER A 102 -0.04 15.64 3.72
C SER A 102 -0.21 17.15 3.53
N GLY A 103 -1.43 17.67 3.64
CA GLY A 103 -1.84 19.07 3.53
C GLY A 103 -1.20 20.07 4.53
N HIS A 104 -0.02 19.79 5.09
CA HIS A 104 0.83 20.81 5.67
C HIS A 104 2.32 20.58 5.40
N ALA A 105 2.71 20.61 4.14
CA ALA A 105 3.97 21.26 3.77
C ALA A 105 3.67 22.20 2.60
N PRO A 106 3.50 23.52 2.83
CA PRO A 106 3.53 24.44 1.72
C PRO A 106 4.91 24.31 1.07
N HIS A 107 4.91 23.82 -0.17
CA HIS A 107 6.03 24.08 -1.05
C HIS A 107 6.02 25.57 -1.35
N GLY A 108 6.97 26.32 -0.77
CA GLY A 108 7.09 27.75 -1.04
C GLY A 108 8.15 28.44 -0.20
N ALA A 109 9.43 28.31 -0.58
CA ALA A 109 10.22 29.37 -1.23
C ALA A 109 11.68 28.94 -1.34
#